data_AF-A0A975CHF9-F1
#
_entry.id   AF-A0A975CHF9-F1
#
_cell.length_a   1.000
_cell.length_b   1.000
_cell.length_c   1.000
_cell.angle_alpha   90.00
_cell.angle_beta   90.00
_cell.angle_gamma   90.00
#
_symmetry.space_group_name_H-M   'P 1'
#
loop_
_entity.id
_entity.type
_entity.pdbx_description
1 polymer ?
#
loop_
_entity_poly.entity_id
_entity_poly.type
_entity_poly.pdbx_seq_one_letter_code
_entity_poly.pdbx_strand_id
1 'polypeptide(L)'
;MPEITESLNLGDLLKYEAPNLYSRERVTVLAGQHLVLGTVVGVVTATGKCRALDPAATDGSQIAAGVLLQDCNASLAERDDGLMVARHAIVAHHALTWPKDITTEAKAAAMAQLKALGVLVRQAV
;
A
#
# COMPACT_ATOMS: atom_id res chain seq x y z
N MET A 1 11.33 -19.99 23.81
CA MET A 1 10.53 -20.74 22.82
C MET A 1 10.80 -20.11 21.48
N PRO A 2 11.11 -20.85 20.40
CA PRO A 2 11.17 -20.25 19.08
C PRO A 2 9.76 -19.81 18.71
N GLU A 3 9.56 -18.51 18.57
CA GLU A 3 8.31 -17.91 18.14
C GLU A 3 8.20 -18.16 16.64
N ILE A 4 7.24 -18.99 16.23
CA ILE A 4 6.93 -19.18 14.81
C ILE A 4 6.07 -17.97 14.43
N THR A 5 6.73 -16.91 13.97
CA THR A 5 6.05 -15.76 13.39
C THR A 5 5.60 -16.16 11.99
N GLU A 6 4.30 -16.46 11.82
CA GLU A 6 3.72 -16.60 10.50
C GLU A 6 3.90 -15.29 9.72
N SER A 7 4.27 -15.44 8.44
CA SER A 7 4.36 -14.29 7.54
C SER A 7 2.96 -13.76 7.26
N LEU A 8 2.84 -12.44 7.21
CA LEU A 8 1.57 -11.74 7.02
C LEU A 8 0.91 -12.15 5.70
N ASN A 9 -0.32 -12.65 5.76
CA ASN A 9 -1.04 -13.10 4.57
C ASN A 9 -2.07 -12.05 4.11
N LEU A 10 -2.58 -12.22 2.88
CA LEU A 10 -3.60 -11.33 2.33
C LEU A 10 -4.86 -11.26 3.19
N GLY A 11 -5.25 -12.35 3.87
CA GLY A 11 -6.39 -12.37 4.79
C GLY A 11 -6.16 -11.60 6.10
N ASP A 12 -4.91 -11.39 6.50
CA ASP A 12 -4.57 -10.55 7.65
C ASP A 12 -4.71 -9.07 7.28
N LEU A 13 -4.26 -8.72 6.07
CA LEU A 13 -4.35 -7.37 5.53
C LEU A 13 -5.77 -6.98 5.11
N LEU A 14 -6.40 -7.74 4.22
CA LEU A 14 -7.65 -7.37 3.56
C LEU A 14 -8.84 -7.98 4.29
N LYS A 15 -9.59 -7.14 5.02
CA LYS A 15 -10.80 -7.56 5.75
C LYS A 15 -12.06 -7.44 4.92
N TYR A 16 -12.04 -6.59 3.89
CA TYR A 16 -13.14 -6.43 2.97
C TYR A 16 -12.64 -5.87 1.64
N GLU A 17 -13.19 -6.38 0.55
CA GLU A 17 -13.09 -5.77 -0.79
C GLU A 17 -14.47 -5.77 -1.46
N ALA A 18 -14.67 -4.81 -2.37
CA ALA A 18 -15.86 -4.78 -3.19
C ALA A 18 -15.88 -5.99 -4.16
N PRO A 19 -17.09 -6.53 -4.47
CA PRO A 19 -17.23 -7.64 -5.40
C PRO A 19 -16.72 -7.28 -6.81
N ASN A 20 -16.46 -8.31 -7.63
CA ASN A 20 -15.94 -8.19 -9.00
C ASN A 20 -14.55 -7.53 -9.12
N LEU A 21 -13.70 -7.63 -8.10
CA LEU A 21 -12.34 -7.07 -8.13
C LEU A 21 -12.30 -5.54 -8.33
N TYR A 22 -13.43 -4.85 -8.11
CA TYR A 22 -13.56 -3.41 -8.34
C TYR A 22 -12.60 -2.58 -7.48
N SER A 23 -12.22 -3.10 -6.33
CA SER A 23 -11.27 -2.47 -5.41
C SER A 23 -9.82 -2.56 -5.88
N ARG A 24 -9.50 -3.55 -6.73
CA ARG A 24 -8.13 -3.87 -7.12
C ARG A 24 -7.73 -3.12 -8.38
N GLU A 25 -6.56 -2.53 -8.34
CA GLU A 25 -5.99 -1.78 -9.45
C GLU A 25 -4.62 -2.35 -9.80
N ARG A 26 -4.44 -2.64 -11.10
CA ARG A 26 -3.14 -3.04 -11.62
C ARG A 26 -2.29 -1.79 -11.79
N VAL A 27 -1.10 -1.83 -11.21
CA VAL A 27 -0.18 -0.71 -11.20
C VAL A 27 1.23 -1.15 -11.55
N THR A 28 1.95 -0.26 -12.23
CA THR A 28 3.37 -0.44 -12.53
C THR A 28 4.20 0.07 -11.37
N VAL A 29 4.96 -0.81 -10.72
CA VAL A 29 5.91 -0.44 -9.66
C VAL A 29 7.21 0.05 -10.29
N LEU A 30 7.70 1.20 -9.81
CA LEU A 30 8.94 1.82 -10.26
C LEU A 30 10.16 0.97 -9.88
N ALA A 31 11.16 0.91 -10.76
CA ALA A 31 12.38 0.13 -10.54
C ALA A 31 13.17 0.60 -9.29
N GLY A 32 13.93 -0.31 -8.69
CA GLY A 32 14.75 -0.05 -7.50
C GLY A 32 13.96 -0.06 -6.19
N GLN A 33 12.78 -0.69 -6.18
CA GLN A 33 11.94 -0.83 -4.98
C GLN A 33 11.58 -2.29 -4.72
N HIS A 34 11.65 -2.70 -3.46
CA HIS A 34 11.11 -3.97 -2.98
C HIS A 34 9.95 -3.67 -2.05
N LEU A 35 8.73 -3.79 -2.57
CA LEU A 35 7.52 -3.47 -1.84
C LEU A 35 6.87 -4.77 -1.36
N VAL A 36 6.67 -4.89 -0.06
CA VAL A 36 6.01 -6.05 0.53
C VAL A 36 4.50 -5.87 0.59
N LEU A 37 3.76 -6.96 0.77
CA LEU A 37 2.34 -6.94 1.02
C LEU A 37 1.99 -5.99 2.16
N GLY A 38 0.93 -5.21 1.98
CA GLY A 38 0.49 -4.20 2.95
C GLY A 38 1.24 -2.87 2.88
N THR A 39 2.21 -2.72 1.97
CA THR A 39 2.91 -1.44 1.79
C THR A 39 1.97 -0.37 1.27
N VAL A 40 1.92 0.77 1.95
CA VAL A 40 1.20 1.95 1.46
C VAL A 40 2.00 2.58 0.33
N VAL A 41 1.35 2.72 -0.83
CA VAL A 41 1.98 3.22 -2.05
C VAL A 41 1.38 4.55 -2.48
N GLY A 42 2.23 5.40 -3.04
CA GLY A 42 1.84 6.60 -3.77
C GLY A 42 2.06 6.42 -5.27
N VAL A 43 1.34 7.18 -6.07
CA VAL A 43 1.49 7.19 -7.53
C VAL A 43 2.18 8.47 -7.95
N VAL A 44 3.29 8.35 -8.66
CA VAL A 44 4.02 9.47 -9.26
C VAL A 44 3.18 10.04 -10.39
N THR A 45 2.70 11.27 -10.22
CA THR A 45 1.81 11.95 -11.19
C THR A 45 2.45 12.14 -12.57
N ALA A 46 3.76 12.30 -12.64
CA ALA A 46 4.47 12.50 -13.90
C ALA A 46 4.55 11.23 -14.76
N THR A 47 4.61 10.05 -14.14
CA THR A 47 4.84 8.77 -14.84
C THR A 47 3.66 7.81 -14.74
N GLY A 48 2.74 8.03 -13.81
CA GLY A 48 1.66 7.10 -13.47
C GLY A 48 2.14 5.84 -12.74
N LYS A 49 3.42 5.78 -12.33
CA LYS A 49 4.02 4.60 -11.68
C LYS A 49 3.87 4.69 -10.17
N CYS A 50 3.67 3.55 -9.54
CA CYS A 50 3.57 3.45 -8.08
C CYS A 50 4.94 3.22 -7.43
N ARG A 51 5.11 3.80 -6.25
CA ARG A 51 6.28 3.68 -5.37
C ARG A 51 5.80 3.59 -3.93
N ALA A 52 6.65 3.14 -3.01
CA ALA A 52 6.42 3.36 -1.58
C ALA A 52 6.04 4.82 -1.33
N LEU A 53 5.05 5.05 -0.46
CA LEU A 53 4.66 6.39 -0.03
C LEU A 53 5.91 7.17 0.41
N ASP A 54 6.09 8.38 -0.12
CA ASP A 54 7.21 9.25 0.25
C ASP A 54 6.65 10.64 0.59
N PRO A 55 6.35 10.92 1.87
CA PRO A 55 5.72 12.18 2.26
C PRO A 55 6.63 13.41 2.04
N ALA A 56 7.94 13.22 1.87
CA ALA A 56 8.88 14.29 1.57
C ALA A 56 8.98 14.57 0.06
N ALA A 57 8.47 13.68 -0.79
CA ALA A 57 8.44 13.87 -2.22
C ALA A 57 7.40 14.93 -2.64
N THR A 58 7.58 15.47 -3.85
CA THR A 58 6.65 16.44 -4.47
C THR A 58 6.20 15.97 -5.84
N ASP A 59 6.43 14.70 -6.17
CA ASP A 59 6.22 14.08 -7.47
C ASP A 59 4.84 13.37 -7.59
N GLY A 60 4.05 13.37 -6.52
CA GLY A 60 2.78 12.66 -6.39
C GLY A 60 2.85 11.48 -5.41
N SER A 61 4.04 10.93 -5.16
CA SER A 61 4.23 9.81 -4.24
C SER A 61 4.03 10.17 -2.76
N GLN A 62 3.89 11.45 -2.44
CA GLN A 62 3.48 11.94 -1.11
C GLN A 62 2.01 11.68 -0.79
N ILE A 63 1.21 11.31 -1.79
CA ILE A 63 -0.22 11.02 -1.61
C ILE A 63 -0.40 9.50 -1.61
N ALA A 64 -0.98 8.96 -0.54
CA ALA A 64 -1.35 7.56 -0.47
C ALA A 64 -2.45 7.25 -1.50
N ALA A 65 -2.08 6.51 -2.55
CA ALA A 65 -2.98 6.11 -3.63
C ALA A 65 -3.62 4.74 -3.39
N GLY A 66 -3.00 3.91 -2.54
CA GLY A 66 -3.52 2.59 -2.22
C GLY A 66 -2.57 1.78 -1.35
N VAL A 67 -2.93 0.52 -1.15
CA VAL A 67 -2.12 -0.46 -0.40
C VAL A 67 -1.83 -1.67 -1.27
N LEU A 68 -0.58 -2.13 -1.33
CA LEU A 68 -0.21 -3.32 -2.08
C LEU A 68 -0.87 -4.59 -1.51
N LEU A 69 -1.50 -5.37 -2.37
CA LEU A 69 -2.12 -6.66 -2.04
C LEU A 69 -1.18 -7.85 -2.24
N GLN A 70 -0.02 -7.63 -2.85
CA GLN A 70 0.98 -8.67 -3.09
C GLN A 70 2.39 -8.09 -2.97
N ASP A 71 3.35 -8.96 -2.69
CA ASP A 71 4.75 -8.60 -2.74
C ASP A 71 5.16 -8.32 -4.19
N CYS A 72 5.81 -7.18 -4.42
CA CYS A 72 6.32 -6.79 -5.71
C CYS A 72 7.79 -6.41 -5.59
N ASN A 73 8.65 -7.24 -6.17
CA ASN A 73 10.08 -6.97 -6.27
C ASN A 73 10.41 -6.32 -7.61
N ALA A 74 10.53 -5.00 -7.60
CA ALA A 74 10.98 -4.18 -8.73
C ALA A 74 12.45 -3.77 -8.59
N SER A 75 13.27 -4.49 -7.83
CA SER A 75 14.66 -4.09 -7.56
C SER A 75 15.52 -3.99 -8.83
N LEU A 76 15.25 -4.82 -9.85
CA LEU A 76 16.06 -4.91 -11.08
C LEU A 76 15.40 -4.24 -12.29
N ALA A 77 14.07 -4.13 -12.32
CA ALA A 77 13.30 -3.55 -13.40
C ALA A 77 11.92 -3.13 -12.91
N GLU A 78 11.26 -2.26 -13.68
CA GLU A 78 9.86 -1.89 -13.43
C GLU A 78 8.95 -3.11 -13.58
N ARG A 79 7.89 -3.16 -12.78
CA ARG A 79 6.99 -4.32 -12.69
C ARG A 79 5.54 -3.92 -12.89
N ASP A 80 4.96 -4.32 -14.02
CA ASP A 80 3.56 -4.03 -14.42
C ASP A 80 2.51 -5.01 -13.86
N ASP A 81 2.95 -5.92 -13.00
CA ASP A 81 2.11 -6.90 -12.31
C ASP A 81 1.80 -6.50 -10.88
N GLY A 82 2.18 -5.30 -10.43
CA GLY A 82 1.77 -4.77 -9.14
C GLY A 82 0.24 -4.74 -9.02
N LEU A 83 -0.27 -5.16 -7.85
CA LEU A 83 -1.70 -5.12 -7.55
C LEU A 83 -1.90 -4.39 -6.24
N MET A 84 -2.55 -3.23 -6.31
CA MET A 84 -2.89 -2.46 -5.14
C MET A 84 -4.40 -2.42 -4.95
N VAL A 85 -4.83 -2.17 -3.73
CA VAL A 85 -6.20 -1.78 -3.42
C VAL A 85 -6.27 -0.26 -3.41
N ALA A 86 -7.01 0.28 -4.39
CA ALA A 86 -7.12 1.72 -4.59
C ALA A 86 -8.43 2.28 -4.04
N ARG A 87 -9.47 1.45 -3.86
CA ARG A 87 -10.83 1.91 -3.52
C ARG A 87 -11.68 0.87 -2.80
N HIS A 88 -12.68 1.32 -2.05
CA HIS A 88 -13.73 0.50 -1.42
C HIS A 88 -13.22 -0.80 -0.77
N ALA A 89 -12.31 -0.68 0.18
CA ALA A 89 -11.74 -1.83 0.88
C ALA A 89 -11.53 -1.53 2.35
N ILE A 90 -11.45 -2.58 3.17
CA ILE A 90 -11.08 -2.45 4.58
C ILE A 90 -9.77 -3.18 4.77
N VAL A 91 -8.75 -2.46 5.23
CA VAL A 91 -7.42 -3.01 5.54
C VAL A 91 -7.13 -2.96 7.03
N ALA A 92 -6.41 -3.95 7.54
CA ALA A 92 -6.04 -4.00 8.94
C ALA A 92 -4.79 -3.16 9.21
N HIS A 93 -4.84 -2.32 10.24
CA HIS A 93 -3.73 -1.43 10.61
C HIS A 93 -2.42 -2.18 10.91
N HIS A 94 -2.49 -3.34 11.59
CA HIS A 94 -1.31 -4.13 11.97
C HIS A 94 -0.57 -4.72 10.77
N ALA A 95 -1.27 -4.88 9.65
CA ALA A 95 -0.78 -5.46 8.42
C ALA A 95 -0.21 -4.39 7.45
N LEU A 96 -0.31 -3.10 7.81
CA LEU A 96 0.21 -2.02 6.98
C LEU A 96 1.71 -1.84 7.18
N THR A 97 2.43 -1.91 6.08
CA THR A 97 3.85 -1.60 6.02
C THR A 97 4.03 -0.13 5.65
N TRP A 98 4.71 0.59 6.52
CA TRP A 98 5.02 2.00 6.36
C TRP A 98 6.50 2.17 5.99
N PRO A 99 6.85 3.23 5.25
CA PRO A 99 8.25 3.55 4.98
C PRO A 99 8.97 3.92 6.29
N LYS A 100 10.26 3.61 6.35
CA LYS A 100 11.06 3.58 7.59
C LYS A 100 11.07 4.91 8.36
N ASP A 101 10.93 6.03 7.65
CA ASP A 101 11.11 7.38 8.21
C ASP A 101 9.80 8.21 8.24
N ILE A 102 8.64 7.57 8.16
CA ILE A 102 7.36 8.31 8.18
C ILE A 102 7.02 8.85 9.58
N THR A 103 6.64 10.13 9.64
CA THR A 103 6.17 10.75 10.88
C THR A 103 4.75 10.32 11.24
N THR A 104 4.34 10.53 12.49
CA THR A 104 2.97 10.27 12.96
C THR A 104 1.92 11.09 12.20
N GLU A 105 2.25 12.33 11.87
CA GLU A 105 1.39 13.25 11.12
C GLU A 105 1.23 12.78 9.67
N ALA A 106 2.34 12.34 9.05
CA ALA A 106 2.32 11.79 7.70
C ALA A 106 1.54 10.47 7.63
N LYS A 107 1.63 9.60 8.64
CA LYS A 107 0.77 8.41 8.75
C LYS A 107 -0.71 8.79 8.84
N ALA A 108 -1.06 9.75 9.69
CA ALA A 108 -2.44 10.20 9.85
C ALA A 108 -2.99 10.81 8.54
N ALA A 109 -2.17 11.61 7.84
CA ALA A 109 -2.52 12.17 6.54
C ALA A 109 -2.73 11.08 5.49
N ALA A 110 -1.83 10.09 5.41
CA ALA A 110 -1.97 8.94 4.51
C ALA A 110 -3.23 8.12 4.80
N MET A 111 -3.55 7.88 6.07
CA MET A 111 -4.79 7.22 6.47
C MET A 111 -6.03 8.03 6.08
N ALA A 112 -5.98 9.36 6.17
CA ALA A 112 -7.06 10.23 5.73
C ALA A 112 -7.23 10.21 4.19
N GLN A 113 -6.14 10.17 3.45
CA GLN A 113 -6.13 10.02 1.98
C GLN A 113 -6.72 8.67 1.56
N LEU A 114 -6.28 7.57 2.18
CA LEU A 114 -6.84 6.23 1.96
C LEU A 114 -8.34 6.22 2.27
N LYS A 115 -8.76 6.84 3.38
CA LYS A 115 -10.18 6.96 3.74
C LYS A 115 -10.98 7.75 2.68
N ALA A 116 -10.40 8.81 2.11
CA ALA A 116 -11.04 9.58 1.04
C ALA A 116 -11.22 8.76 -0.25
N LEU A 117 -10.31 7.84 -0.53
CA LEU A 117 -10.41 6.87 -1.64
C LEU A 117 -11.37 5.71 -1.34
N GLY A 118 -11.89 5.61 -0.12
CA GLY A 118 -12.75 4.52 0.33
C GLY A 118 -11.99 3.29 0.83
N VAL A 119 -10.68 3.40 1.08
CA VAL A 119 -9.86 2.39 1.75
C VAL A 119 -9.84 2.70 3.26
N LEU A 120 -10.60 1.94 4.04
CA LEU A 120 -10.73 2.13 5.47
C LEU A 120 -9.68 1.31 6.22
N VAL A 121 -8.80 1.99 6.94
CA VAL A 121 -7.87 1.33 7.86
C VAL A 121 -8.60 1.07 9.18
N ARG A 122 -8.77 -0.20 9.56
CA ARG A 122 -9.32 -0.60 10.86
C ARG A 122 -8.24 -1.11 11.79
N GLN A 123 -8.25 -0.63 13.03
CA GLN A 123 -7.54 -1.30 14.12
C GLN A 123 -8.30 -2.58 14.47
N ALA A 124 -7.63 -3.73 14.37
CA ALA A 124 -8.12 -4.93 15.02
C ALA A 124 -7.98 -4.69 16.53
N VAL A 125 -9.10 -4.81 17.26
CA VAL A 125 -9.14 -4.82 18.73
C VAL A 125 -8.84 -6.22 19.20
#